data_AF-Q3AEB9-F1
#
_entry.id   AF-Q3AEB9-F1
#
_cell.length_a   1.000
_cell.length_b   1.000
_cell.length_c   1.000
_cell.angle_alpha   90.00
_cell.angle_beta   90.00
_cell.angle_gamma   90.00
#
_symmetry.space_group_name_H-M   'P 1'
#
loop_
_entity.id
_entity.type
_entity.pdbx_description
1 polymer ?
#
loop_
_entity_poly.entity_id
_entity_poly.type
_entity_poly.pdbx_seq_one_letter_code
_entity_poly.pdbx_strand_id
1 'polypeptide(L)'
;MKQEPWEILSDKTLLERFCEVEKPIDDFLLRLVLIELLQRLKNLEKEVYAARVVLEEYFEVPPELYQEVINLTTEYLAQKDQEKARDLAFYQQTGLSLAQWLKFMVFGKFDAN
;
A
#
# COMPACT_ATOMS: atom_id res chain seq x y z
N MET A 1 16.95 -4.97 23.74
CA MET A 1 15.81 -5.81 23.34
C MET A 1 15.93 -6.08 21.85
N LYS A 2 15.90 -7.34 21.43
CA LYS A 2 15.75 -7.68 20.01
C LYS A 2 14.29 -7.38 19.64
N GLN A 3 14.06 -6.44 18.73
CA GLN A 3 12.74 -6.28 18.11
C GLN A 3 12.52 -7.46 17.18
N GLU A 4 11.37 -8.09 17.30
CA GLU A 4 11.04 -9.21 16.43
C GLU A 4 10.75 -8.70 15.00
N PRO A 5 11.12 -9.44 13.94
CA PRO A 5 11.03 -8.97 12.56
C PRO A 5 9.64 -8.46 12.15
N TRP A 6 8.57 -8.98 12.74
CA TRP A 6 7.19 -8.56 12.47
C TRP A 6 6.77 -7.28 13.20
N GLU A 7 7.42 -6.90 14.31
CA GLU A 7 7.18 -5.62 14.99
C GLU A 7 7.74 -4.44 14.19
N ILE A 8 8.71 -4.71 13.30
CA ILE A 8 9.29 -3.78 12.34
C ILE A 8 8.34 -3.50 11.17
N LEU A 9 7.34 -4.36 10.95
CA LEU A 9 6.49 -4.39 9.74
C LEU A 9 5.11 -3.75 9.92
N SER A 10 4.83 -3.10 11.05
CA SER A 10 3.63 -2.27 11.18
C SER A 10 3.70 -1.09 10.20
N ASP A 11 2.57 -0.67 9.62
CA ASP A 11 2.52 0.44 8.64
C ASP A 11 3.21 1.69 9.17
N LYS A 12 3.00 1.97 10.45
CA LYS A 12 3.62 3.07 11.16
C LYS A 12 5.14 2.88 11.29
N THR A 13 5.60 1.70 11.69
CA THR A 13 7.05 1.42 11.84
C THR A 13 7.77 1.47 10.49
N LEU A 14 7.15 0.97 9.42
CA LEU A 14 7.68 1.04 8.06
C LEU A 14 7.75 2.48 7.58
N LEU A 15 6.66 3.24 7.71
CA LEU A 15 6.61 4.66 7.32
C LEU A 15 7.61 5.51 8.12
N GLU A 16 7.72 5.31 9.43
CA GLU A 16 8.70 5.98 10.29
C GLU A 16 10.14 5.69 9.82
N ARG A 17 10.44 4.42 9.50
CA ARG A 17 11.75 4.03 8.97
C ARG A 17 12.05 4.64 7.59
N PHE A 18 11.05 4.74 6.72
CA PHE A 18 11.19 5.41 5.43
C PHE A 18 11.30 6.95 5.55
N CYS A 19 10.81 7.54 6.64
CA CYS A 19 10.95 8.97 6.95
C CYS A 19 12.32 9.33 7.57
N GLU A 20 13.05 8.36 8.12
CA GLU A 20 14.40 8.52 8.72
C GLU A 20 15.56 8.48 7.70
N VAL A 21 15.27 8.40 6.40
CA VAL A 21 16.25 8.03 5.35
C VAL A 21 17.17 9.21 4.99
N GLU A 22 18.16 9.47 5.85
CA GLU A 22 19.46 10.08 5.46
C GLU A 22 20.48 9.00 5.04
N LYS A 23 20.18 7.72 5.27
CA LYS A 23 21.05 6.58 4.93
C LYS A 23 20.45 5.72 3.82
N PRO A 24 21.25 5.14 2.91
CA PRO A 24 20.76 4.19 1.93
C PRO A 24 20.03 3.04 2.62
N ILE A 25 18.86 2.68 2.10
CA ILE A 25 18.06 1.54 2.58
C ILE A 25 18.87 0.27 2.31
N ASP A 26 19.22 -0.46 3.36
CA ASP A 26 19.89 -1.76 3.26
C ASP A 26 18.99 -2.77 2.52
N ASP A 27 19.60 -3.54 1.60
CA ASP A 27 18.98 -4.63 0.84
C ASP A 27 18.20 -5.60 1.74
N PHE A 28 18.66 -5.85 2.97
CA PHE A 28 17.96 -6.70 3.92
C PHE A 28 16.59 -6.12 4.31
N LEU A 29 16.54 -4.83 4.62
CA LEU A 29 15.30 -4.14 4.98
C LEU A 29 14.34 -4.06 3.79
N LEU A 30 14.87 -3.78 2.59
CA LEU A 30 14.08 -3.76 1.36
C LEU A 30 13.40 -5.12 1.10
N ARG A 31 14.12 -6.22 1.29
CA ARG A 31 13.57 -7.58 1.15
C ARG A 31 12.44 -7.85 2.15
N LEU A 32 12.60 -7.44 3.41
CA LEU A 32 11.56 -7.61 4.42
C LEU A 32 10.28 -6.84 4.06
N VAL A 33 10.42 -5.60 3.58
CA VAL A 33 9.28 -4.80 3.11
C VAL A 33 8.57 -5.49 1.94
N LEU A 34 9.33 -5.96 0.95
CA LEU A 34 8.75 -6.63 -0.21
C LEU A 34 8.02 -7.92 0.19
N ILE A 35 8.59 -8.72 1.09
CA ILE A 35 7.95 -9.93 1.62
C ILE A 35 6.61 -9.58 2.29
N GLU A 36 6.59 -8.56 3.14
CA GLU A 36 5.37 -8.12 3.83
C GLU A 36 4.29 -7.64 2.85
N LEU A 37 4.67 -6.82 1.86
CA LEU A 37 3.74 -6.35 0.83
C LEU A 37 3.13 -7.51 0.03
N LEU A 38 3.96 -8.50 -0.36
CA LEU A 38 3.49 -9.70 -1.05
C LEU A 38 2.59 -10.56 -0.18
N GLN A 39 2.90 -10.69 1.11
CA GLN A 39 2.09 -11.45 2.05
C GLN A 39 0.71 -10.82 2.26
N ARG A 40 0.64 -9.49 2.34
CA ARG A 40 -0.62 -8.75 2.41
C ARG A 40 -1.46 -8.92 1.15
N LEU A 41 -0.85 -8.81 -0.03
CA LEU A 41 -1.54 -9.10 -1.29
C LEU A 41 -2.14 -10.50 -1.26
N LYS A 42 -1.38 -11.49 -0.77
CA LYS A 42 -1.86 -12.86 -0.69
C LYS A 42 -3.01 -13.06 0.31
N ASN A 43 -3.03 -12.29 1.40
CA ASN A 43 -4.14 -12.33 2.35
C ASN A 43 -5.40 -11.68 1.76
N LEU A 44 -5.26 -10.54 1.08
CA LEU A 44 -6.37 -9.89 0.40
C LEU A 44 -7.00 -10.81 -0.67
N GLU A 45 -6.19 -11.52 -1.45
CA GLU A 45 -6.69 -12.54 -2.40
C GLU A 45 -7.57 -13.60 -1.71
N LYS A 46 -7.14 -14.07 -0.52
CA LYS A 46 -7.90 -15.06 0.26
C LYS A 46 -9.21 -14.47 0.79
N GLU A 47 -9.17 -13.24 1.29
CA GLU A 47 -10.35 -12.54 1.80
C GLU A 47 -11.38 -12.29 0.70
N VAL A 48 -10.94 -11.88 -0.49
CA VAL A 48 -11.81 -11.73 -1.67
C VAL A 48 -12.45 -13.06 -2.07
N TYR A 49 -11.66 -14.15 -2.08
CA TYR A 49 -12.20 -15.48 -2.37
C TYR A 49 -13.22 -15.93 -1.31
N ALA A 50 -12.93 -15.74 -0.03
CA ALA A 50 -13.84 -16.07 1.06
C ALA A 50 -15.14 -15.25 0.98
N ALA A 51 -15.03 -13.94 0.70
CA ALA A 51 -16.18 -13.07 0.51
C ALA A 51 -17.05 -13.55 -0.65
N ARG A 52 -16.43 -13.92 -1.79
CA ARG A 52 -17.15 -14.49 -2.93
C ARG A 52 -17.93 -15.75 -2.56
N VAL A 53 -17.29 -16.71 -1.88
CA VAL A 53 -17.97 -17.93 -1.41
C VAL A 53 -19.14 -17.57 -0.49
N VAL A 54 -18.97 -16.63 0.44
CA VAL A 54 -20.05 -16.20 1.33
C VAL A 54 -21.22 -15.58 0.56
N LEU A 55 -20.94 -14.74 -0.43
CA LEU A 55 -21.97 -14.08 -1.24
C LEU A 55 -22.74 -15.07 -2.12
N GLU A 56 -22.05 -16.06 -2.68
CA GLU A 56 -22.66 -17.13 -3.49
C GLU A 56 -23.49 -18.10 -2.62
N GLU A 57 -22.95 -18.53 -1.48
CA GLU A 57 -23.56 -19.58 -0.64
C GLU A 57 -24.66 -19.06 0.31
N TYR A 58 -24.54 -17.84 0.83
CA TYR A 58 -25.43 -17.34 1.90
C TYR A 58 -26.35 -16.20 1.48
N PHE A 59 -25.99 -15.45 0.43
CA PHE A 59 -26.72 -14.25 0.03
C PHE A 59 -27.36 -14.35 -1.35
N GLU A 60 -27.20 -15.48 -2.05
CA GLU A 60 -27.74 -15.73 -3.39
C GLU A 60 -27.45 -14.56 -4.36
N VAL A 61 -26.28 -13.93 -4.22
CA VAL A 61 -25.95 -12.74 -5.02
C VAL A 61 -25.90 -13.13 -6.50
N PRO A 62 -26.66 -12.46 -7.39
CA PRO A 62 -26.64 -12.75 -8.80
C PRO A 62 -25.21 -12.60 -9.36
N PRO A 63 -24.71 -13.54 -10.17
CA PRO A 63 -23.39 -13.45 -10.79
C PRO A 63 -23.17 -12.14 -11.55
N GLU A 64 -24.22 -11.59 -12.14
CA GLU A 64 -24.19 -10.34 -12.89
C GLU A 64 -23.90 -9.14 -11.99
N LEU A 65 -24.50 -9.10 -10.79
CA LEU A 65 -24.28 -8.03 -9.81
C LEU A 65 -22.87 -8.11 -9.23
N TYR A 66 -22.38 -9.32 -8.94
CA TYR A 66 -21.00 -9.51 -8.51
C TYR A 66 -20.01 -9.01 -9.58
N GLN A 67 -20.25 -9.36 -10.83
CA GLN A 67 -19.41 -8.93 -11.95
C GLN A 67 -19.44 -7.42 -12.15
N GLU A 68 -20.61 -6.78 -12.01
CA GLU A 68 -20.74 -5.32 -12.07
C GLU A 68 -19.88 -4.63 -10.99
N VAL A 69 -19.96 -5.09 -9.74
CA VAL A 69 -19.17 -4.53 -8.63
C VAL A 69 -17.66 -4.71 -8.87
N ILE A 70 -17.23 -5.87 -9.37
CA ILE A 70 -15.83 -6.10 -9.74
C ILE A 70 -15.36 -5.12 -10.82
N ASN A 71 -16.19 -4.87 -11.85
CA ASN A 71 -15.85 -3.94 -12.92
C ASN A 71 -15.72 -2.50 -12.37
N LEU A 72 -16.71 -2.05 -11.59
CA LEU A 72 -16.68 -0.72 -10.96
C LEU A 72 -15.46 -0.54 -10.04
N THR A 73 -15.14 -1.57 -9.26
CA THR A 73 -13.96 -1.56 -8.38
C THR A 73 -12.66 -1.50 -9.20
N THR A 74 -12.58 -2.25 -10.29
CA THR A 74 -11.42 -2.24 -11.20
C THR A 74 -11.22 -0.87 -11.84
N GLU A 75 -12.29 -0.24 -12.33
CA GLU A 75 -12.24 1.11 -12.90
C GLU A 75 -11.81 2.16 -11.86
N TYR A 76 -12.37 2.09 -10.65
CA TYR A 76 -11.98 2.96 -9.55
C TYR A 76 -10.49 2.81 -9.19
N LEU A 77 -10.00 1.57 -9.07
CA LEU A 77 -8.59 1.31 -8.78
C LEU A 77 -7.67 1.79 -9.91
N ALA A 78 -8.06 1.60 -11.17
CA ALA A 78 -7.30 2.11 -12.30
C ALA A 78 -7.18 3.65 -12.28
N GLN A 79 -8.25 4.36 -11.92
CA GLN A 79 -8.20 5.82 -11.73
C GLN A 79 -7.26 6.20 -10.58
N LYS A 80 -7.33 5.48 -9.45
CA LYS A 80 -6.42 5.70 -8.30
C LYS A 80 -4.96 5.44 -8.65
N ASP A 81 -4.66 4.44 -9.48
CA ASP A 81 -3.31 4.17 -9.94
C ASP A 81 -2.79 5.28 -10.85
N GLN A 82 -3.64 5.85 -11.72
CA GLN A 82 -3.29 7.02 -12.51
C GLN A 82 -3.03 8.25 -11.65
N GLU A 83 -3.82 8.50 -10.61
CA GLU A 83 -3.57 9.57 -9.64
C GLU A 83 -2.21 9.39 -8.97
N LYS A 84 -1.93 8.19 -8.41
CA LYS A 84 -0.64 7.89 -7.77
C LYS A 84 0.54 7.99 -8.73
N ALA A 85 0.38 7.58 -9.99
CA ALA A 85 1.42 7.72 -11.01
C ALA A 85 1.73 9.19 -11.30
N ARG A 86 0.71 10.07 -11.31
CA ARG A 86 0.90 11.53 -11.43
C ARG A 86 1.61 12.08 -10.21
N ASP A 87 1.24 11.67 -9.00
CA ASP A 87 1.89 12.10 -7.76
C ASP A 87 3.38 11.69 -7.75
N LEU A 88 3.69 10.47 -8.20
CA LEU A 88 5.06 9.99 -8.33
C LEU A 88 5.85 10.76 -9.39
N ALA A 89 5.25 11.04 -10.55
CA ALA A 89 5.87 11.84 -11.60
C ALA A 89 6.14 13.28 -11.13
N PHE A 90 5.21 13.86 -10.36
CA PHE A 90 5.40 15.16 -9.72
C PHE A 90 6.56 15.13 -8.73
N TYR A 91 6.60 14.14 -7.83
CA TYR A 91 7.72 13.93 -6.90
C TYR A 91 9.07 13.91 -7.62
N GLN A 92 9.19 13.14 -8.71
CA GLN A 92 10.43 13.03 -9.49
C GLN A 92 10.90 14.37 -10.07
N GLN A 93 9.99 15.34 -10.26
CA GLN A 93 10.29 16.68 -10.78
C GLN A 93 10.60 17.71 -9.67
N THR A 94 10.27 17.42 -8.41
CA THR A 94 10.40 18.39 -7.30
C THR A 94 11.82 18.53 -6.76
N GLY A 95 12.71 17.55 -7.01
CA GLY A 95 14.03 17.50 -6.38
C GLY A 95 14.02 17.23 -4.87
N LEU A 96 12.85 16.94 -4.28
CA LEU A 96 12.71 16.54 -2.89
C LEU A 96 13.31 15.15 -2.65
N SER A 97 13.84 14.91 -1.45
CA SER A 97 14.22 13.55 -1.07
C SER A 97 13.00 12.68 -0.82
N LEU A 98 13.16 11.36 -0.94
CA LEU A 98 12.08 10.40 -0.68
C LEU A 98 11.52 10.56 0.74
N ALA A 99 12.38 10.86 1.72
CA ALA A 99 11.98 11.10 3.10
C ALA A 99 11.11 12.36 3.24
N GLN A 100 11.44 13.46 2.54
CA GLN A 100 10.62 14.68 2.54
C GLN A 100 9.27 14.45 1.88
N TRP A 101 9.24 13.69 0.79
CA TRP A 101 8.01 13.32 0.10
C TRP A 101 7.11 12.43 0.96
N LEU A 102 7.66 11.41 1.59
CA LEU A 102 6.89 10.52 2.48
C LEU A 102 6.37 11.27 3.72
N LYS A 103 7.17 12.17 4.30
CA LYS A 103 6.69 13.07 5.37
C LYS A 103 5.51 13.92 4.91
N PHE A 104 5.57 14.50 3.71
CA PHE A 104 4.45 15.26 3.17
C PHE A 104 3.21 14.38 2.94
N MET A 105 3.37 13.19 2.37
CA MET A 105 2.27 12.25 2.14
C MET A 105 1.60 11.77 3.44
N VAL A 106 2.38 11.62 4.53
CA VAL A 106 1.87 11.14 5.83
C VAL A 106 1.31 12.28 6.68
N PHE A 107 1.99 13.42 6.72
CA PHE A 107 1.68 14.51 7.66
C PHE A 107 1.01 15.73 7.00
N GLY A 108 0.91 15.75 5.67
CA GLY A 108 0.30 16.83 4.88
C GLY A 108 1.09 18.14 4.87
N LYS A 109 2.35 18.12 5.34
CA LYS A 109 3.19 19.31 5.53
C LYS A 109 4.64 18.96 5.24
N PHE A 110 5.37 19.89 4.64
CA PHE A 110 6.83 19.87 4.68
C PHE A 110 7.28 20.47 6.01
N ASP A 111 8.32 19.91 6.63
CA ASP A 111 8.99 20.57 7.74
C ASP A 111 9.51 21.92 7.21
N ALA A 112 8.88 23.01 7.63
CA ALA A 112 9.38 24.35 7.37
C ALA A 112 10.61 24.54 8.26
N ASN A 113 11.75 24.86 7.64
CA ASN A 113 12.94 25.32 8.37
C ASN A 113 12.60 26.47 9.32
#